data_AF-A0A841Q339-F1
#
_entry.id   AF-A0A841Q339-F1
#
_cell.length_a   1.000
_cell.length_b   1.000
_cell.length_c   1.000
_cell.angle_alpha   90.00
_cell.angle_beta   90.00
_cell.angle_gamma   90.00
#
_symmetry.space_group_name_H-M   'P 1'
#
loop_
_entity.id
_entity.type
_entity.pdbx_description
1 polymer ?
#
loop_
_entity_poly.entity_id
_entity_poly.type
_entity_poly.pdbx_seq_one_letter_code
_entity_poly.pdbx_strand_id
1 'polypeptide(L)'
;MRIKSIMKPLMVVLGVCLAVYFFIYFQNSTIEKVAEDRHGDVEILEQIEIDNSTFVMFDTGKYIMGEVYEKRLFGWKAIQHSQAINGRNQDSPFRTDFFAYVDMGDIGIYYGYVNPSEIESIRFQLDSFDMIHETSTYYWYIPVVTEDKNGSFQSNQFSVILNSGKIVYYPFEEFQ
;
A
#
# COMPACT_ATOMS: atom_id res chain seq x y z
N MET A 1 33.31 -39.42 -28.24
CA MET A 1 34.16 -38.39 -27.58
C MET A 1 33.63 -36.94 -27.67
N ARG A 2 32.45 -36.66 -28.27
CA ARG A 2 31.90 -35.29 -28.37
C ARG A 2 31.12 -34.78 -27.14
N ILE A 3 30.59 -35.69 -26.32
CA ILE A 3 29.74 -35.33 -25.15
C ILE A 3 30.54 -34.54 -24.09
N LYS A 4 31.78 -34.94 -23.79
CA LYS A 4 32.63 -34.24 -22.80
C LYS A 4 33.02 -32.81 -23.22
N SER A 5 33.01 -32.51 -24.52
CA SER A 5 33.37 -31.18 -25.06
C SER A 5 32.25 -30.17 -24.92
N ILE A 6 30.98 -30.61 -24.96
CA ILE A 6 29.79 -29.76 -24.83
C ILE A 6 29.41 -29.57 -23.35
N MET A 7 29.77 -30.52 -22.49
CA MET A 7 29.45 -30.49 -21.07
C MET A 7 30.14 -29.34 -20.31
N LYS A 8 31.37 -28.98 -20.67
CA LYS A 8 32.10 -27.86 -20.05
C LYS A 8 31.45 -26.48 -20.28
N PRO A 9 31.16 -26.06 -21.52
CA PRO A 9 30.48 -24.78 -21.74
C PRO A 9 29.06 -24.78 -21.14
N LEU A 10 28.36 -25.91 -21.17
CA LEU A 10 27.04 -26.04 -20.54
C LEU A 10 27.10 -25.80 -19.02
N MET A 11 28.07 -26.38 -18.31
CA MET A 11 28.25 -26.15 -16.87
C MET A 11 28.60 -24.69 -16.55
N VAL A 12 29.41 -24.03 -17.39
CA VAL A 12 29.73 -22.61 -17.22
C VAL A 12 28.48 -21.74 -17.40
N VAL A 13 27.69 -21.99 -18.45
CA VAL A 13 26.43 -21.26 -18.68
C VAL A 13 25.47 -21.48 -17.52
N LEU A 14 25.28 -22.71 -17.06
CA LEU A 14 24.43 -23.01 -15.91
C LEU A 14 24.90 -22.29 -14.64
N GLY A 15 26.21 -22.26 -14.39
CA GLY A 15 26.79 -21.55 -13.24
C GLY A 15 26.53 -20.05 -13.29
N VAL A 16 26.67 -19.43 -14.47
CA VAL A 16 26.36 -18.00 -14.67
C VAL A 16 24.86 -17.74 -14.48
N CYS A 17 23.99 -18.57 -15.05
CA CYS A 17 22.55 -18.43 -14.87
C CYS A 17 22.14 -18.54 -13.40
N LEU A 18 22.72 -19.49 -12.65
CA LEU A 18 22.47 -19.63 -11.22
C LEU A 18 22.98 -18.42 -10.43
N ALA A 19 24.18 -17.90 -10.74
CA ALA A 19 24.69 -16.71 -10.09
C ALA A 19 23.79 -15.49 -10.32
N VAL A 20 23.34 -15.28 -11.56
CA VAL A 20 22.39 -14.21 -11.91
C VAL A 20 21.06 -14.41 -11.18
N TYR A 21 20.54 -15.65 -11.14
CA TYR A 21 19.33 -15.98 -10.40
C TYR A 21 19.46 -15.62 -8.91
N PHE A 22 20.52 -16.06 -8.24
CA PHE A 22 20.75 -15.77 -6.82
C PHE A 22 20.91 -14.28 -6.55
N PHE A 23 21.59 -13.56 -7.44
CA PHE A 23 21.75 -12.11 -7.32
C PHE A 23 20.39 -11.40 -7.38
N ILE A 24 19.57 -11.68 -8.39
CA ILE A 24 18.23 -11.11 -8.54
C ILE A 24 17.34 -11.48 -7.35
N TYR A 25 17.36 -12.76 -6.93
CA TYR A 25 16.57 -13.22 -5.79
C TYR A 25 16.97 -12.51 -4.50
N PHE A 26 18.27 -12.30 -4.27
CA PHE A 26 18.76 -11.64 -3.05
C PHE A 26 18.38 -10.16 -2.99
N GLN A 27 18.37 -9.48 -4.14
CA GLN A 27 17.90 -8.09 -4.22
C GLN A 27 16.40 -7.99 -3.93
N ASN A 28 15.60 -8.97 -4.36
CA ASN A 28 14.15 -8.98 -4.18
C ASN A 28 13.69 -9.89 -3.02
N SER A 29 14.56 -10.19 -2.06
CA SER A 29 14.29 -11.25 -1.06
C SER A 29 13.23 -10.86 -0.03
N THR A 30 13.05 -9.56 0.21
CA THR A 30 12.07 -9.01 1.16
C THR A 30 11.35 -7.82 0.52
N ILE A 31 10.18 -7.45 1.03
CA ILE A 31 9.41 -6.33 0.50
C ILE A 31 10.16 -5.01 0.72
N GLU A 32 10.79 -4.85 1.88
CA GLU A 32 11.60 -3.69 2.25
C GLU A 32 12.65 -3.39 1.17
N LYS A 33 13.42 -4.40 0.73
CA LYS A 33 14.43 -4.21 -0.32
C LYS A 33 13.85 -3.78 -1.65
N VAL A 34 12.69 -4.33 -2.02
CA VAL A 34 12.03 -3.98 -3.28
C VAL A 34 11.47 -2.56 -3.20
N ALA A 35 10.91 -2.17 -2.05
CA ALA A 35 10.42 -0.82 -1.81
C ALA A 35 11.57 0.20 -1.79
N GLU A 36 12.69 -0.12 -1.13
CA GLU A 36 13.87 0.73 -1.03
C GLU A 36 14.55 0.94 -2.39
N ASP A 37 14.68 -0.11 -3.21
CA ASP A 37 15.21 -0.01 -4.57
C ASP A 37 14.38 0.93 -5.46
N ARG A 38 13.07 1.00 -5.23
CA ARG A 38 12.13 1.80 -6.03
C ARG A 38 12.01 3.24 -5.53
N HIS A 39 12.06 3.46 -4.22
CA HIS A 39 11.65 4.72 -3.60
C HIS A 39 12.74 5.39 -2.74
N GLY A 40 13.88 4.73 -2.53
CA GLY A 40 14.91 5.15 -1.56
C GLY A 40 14.55 4.69 -0.14
N ASP A 41 15.09 5.33 0.89
CA ASP A 41 14.79 4.95 2.28
C ASP A 41 13.28 5.05 2.55
N VAL A 42 12.66 3.95 2.98
CA VAL A 42 11.24 3.88 3.33
C VAL A 42 11.04 3.35 4.74
N GLU A 43 10.02 3.86 5.42
CA GLU A 43 9.50 3.30 6.67
C GLU A 43 8.21 2.54 6.34
N ILE A 44 8.19 1.23 6.60
CA ILE A 44 6.95 0.46 6.49
C ILE A 44 6.04 0.82 7.66
N LEU A 45 4.87 1.36 7.35
CA LEU A 45 3.84 1.70 8.32
C LEU A 45 2.96 0.50 8.61
N GLU A 46 2.54 -0.21 7.55
CA GLU A 46 1.67 -1.38 7.68
C GLU A 46 1.88 -2.42 6.58
N GLN A 47 1.59 -3.68 6.92
CA GLN A 47 1.57 -4.81 5.99
C GLN A 47 0.31 -5.66 6.18
N ILE A 48 -0.47 -5.82 5.13
CA ILE A 48 -1.72 -6.58 5.14
C ILE A 48 -1.63 -7.70 4.11
N GLU A 49 -1.60 -8.94 4.60
CA GLU A 49 -1.56 -10.14 3.76
C GLU A 49 -2.99 -10.56 3.35
N ILE A 50 -3.21 -10.71 2.04
CA ILE A 50 -4.47 -11.18 1.44
C ILE A 50 -4.12 -12.22 0.37
N ASP A 51 -4.48 -13.47 0.63
CA ASP A 51 -4.16 -14.63 -0.21
C ASP A 51 -2.67 -14.72 -0.58
N ASN A 52 -2.33 -14.44 -1.85
CA ASN A 52 -0.96 -14.51 -2.39
C ASN A 52 -0.30 -13.13 -2.54
N SER A 53 -0.97 -12.09 -2.05
CA SER A 53 -0.56 -10.69 -2.17
C SER A 53 -0.42 -10.04 -0.79
N THR A 54 0.46 -9.06 -0.71
CA THR A 54 0.67 -8.26 0.50
C THR A 54 0.53 -6.79 0.12
N PHE A 55 -0.43 -6.09 0.69
CA PHE A 55 -0.43 -4.63 0.67
C PHE A 55 0.58 -4.11 1.68
N VAL A 56 1.38 -3.15 1.26
CA VAL A 56 2.30 -2.44 2.14
C VAL A 56 2.08 -0.95 1.98
N MET A 57 1.81 -0.31 3.12
CA MET A 57 1.79 1.14 3.24
C MET A 57 3.14 1.58 3.81
N PHE A 58 3.78 2.53 3.15
CA PHE A 58 5.08 3.03 3.59
C PHE A 58 5.17 4.55 3.48
N ASP A 59 5.99 5.14 4.34
CA ASP A 59 6.34 6.56 4.34
C ASP A 59 7.77 6.74 3.78
N THR A 60 7.90 7.63 2.81
CA THR A 60 9.20 7.98 2.16
C THR A 60 9.87 9.19 2.82
N GLY A 61 9.33 9.67 3.92
CA GLY A 61 9.63 10.96 4.55
C GLY A 61 8.95 12.16 3.89
N LYS A 62 8.47 12.02 2.65
CA LYS A 62 7.81 13.08 1.87
C LYS A 62 6.33 12.80 1.58
N TYR A 63 5.99 11.53 1.43
CA TYR A 63 4.64 11.07 1.13
C TYR A 63 4.45 9.66 1.68
N ILE A 64 3.19 9.31 1.95
CA ILE A 64 2.76 7.93 2.14
C ILE A 64 2.31 7.37 0.80
N MET A 65 2.63 6.11 0.55
CA MET A 65 2.13 5.37 -0.60
C MET A 65 1.81 3.92 -0.20
N GLY A 66 0.84 3.36 -0.90
CA GLY A 66 0.46 1.96 -0.82
C GLY A 66 0.84 1.20 -2.09
N GLU A 67 1.57 0.09 -1.95
CA GLU A 67 1.83 -0.84 -3.05
C GLU A 67 1.37 -2.25 -2.69
N VAL A 68 1.02 -3.04 -3.71
CA VAL A 68 0.66 -4.44 -3.57
C VAL A 68 1.80 -5.28 -4.12
N TYR A 69 2.26 -6.23 -3.32
CA TYR A 69 3.38 -7.11 -3.61
C TYR A 69 2.93 -8.55 -3.74
N GLU A 70 3.54 -9.28 -4.68
CA GLU A 70 3.37 -10.72 -4.81
C GLU A 70 4.72 -11.42 -4.73
N LYS A 71 4.75 -12.60 -4.11
CA LYS A 71 5.93 -13.45 -4.11
C LYS A 71 6.00 -14.29 -5.39
N ARG A 72 7.07 -14.12 -6.15
CA ARG A 72 7.34 -14.83 -7.41
C ARG A 72 8.65 -15.63 -7.34
N LEU A 73 8.98 -16.35 -8.41
CA LEU A 73 10.18 -17.18 -8.51
C LEU A 73 11.47 -16.39 -8.20
N PHE A 74 11.52 -15.11 -8.55
CA PHE A 74 12.68 -14.23 -8.36
C PHE A 74 12.60 -13.36 -7.10
N GLY A 75 11.71 -13.68 -6.15
CA GLY A 75 11.47 -12.88 -4.95
C GLY A 75 10.17 -12.07 -5.03
N TRP A 76 10.06 -11.05 -4.19
CA TRP A 76 8.91 -10.15 -4.14
C TRP A 76 8.90 -9.21 -5.34
N LYS A 77 7.69 -8.81 -5.76
CA LYS A 77 7.50 -7.85 -6.84
C LYS A 77 6.27 -7.00 -6.58
N ALA A 78 6.41 -5.68 -6.69
CA ALA A 78 5.27 -4.76 -6.74
C ALA A 78 4.46 -5.00 -8.03
N ILE A 79 3.18 -5.30 -7.89
CA ILE A 79 2.25 -5.54 -8.98
C ILE A 79 1.27 -4.39 -9.20
N GLN A 80 1.02 -3.60 -8.14
CA GLN A 80 0.15 -2.44 -8.18
C GLN A 80 0.67 -1.36 -7.24
N HIS A 81 0.41 -0.11 -7.60
CA HIS A 81 0.72 1.05 -6.79
C HIS A 81 -0.47 2.00 -6.81
N SER A 82 -0.62 2.74 -5.73
CA SER A 82 -1.60 3.81 -5.62
C SER A 82 -0.91 5.17 -5.78
N GLN A 83 -1.71 6.24 -5.81
CA GLN A 83 -1.19 7.60 -5.82
C GLN A 83 -0.45 7.90 -4.50
N ALA A 84 0.66 8.63 -4.60
CA ALA A 84 1.35 9.16 -3.43
C ALA A 84 0.53 10.28 -2.79
N ILE A 85 0.47 10.29 -1.46
CA ILE A 85 -0.30 11.24 -0.66
C ILE A 85 0.68 12.14 0.10
N ASN A 86 0.46 13.44 0.16
CA ASN A 86 1.31 14.36 0.93
C ASN A 86 0.49 15.16 1.95
N GLY A 87 0.39 14.64 3.17
CA GLY A 87 -0.34 15.27 4.29
C GLY A 87 0.54 15.68 5.48
N ARG A 88 1.84 15.36 5.48
CA ARG A 88 2.70 15.46 6.69
C ARG A 88 2.91 16.89 7.21
N ASN A 89 2.89 17.90 6.34
CA ASN A 89 3.23 19.30 6.68
C ASN A 89 2.08 20.27 6.36
N GLN A 90 0.83 19.85 6.53
CA GLN A 90 -0.33 20.66 6.18
C GLN A 90 -1.06 21.10 7.45
N ASP A 91 -1.57 22.34 7.45
CA ASP A 91 -2.29 22.95 8.58
C ASP A 91 -3.75 22.47 8.68
N SER A 92 -4.24 21.73 7.69
CA SER A 92 -5.61 21.22 7.65
C SER A 92 -5.69 19.85 8.31
N PRO A 93 -6.71 19.57 9.15
CA PRO A 93 -6.84 18.28 9.82
C PRO A 93 -7.09 17.10 8.87
N PHE A 94 -7.75 17.37 7.74
CA PHE A 94 -8.03 16.38 6.70
C PHE A 94 -8.39 17.05 5.37
N ARG A 95 -8.03 16.43 4.24
CA ARG A 95 -8.35 16.92 2.89
C ARG A 95 -8.62 15.77 1.92
N THR A 96 -9.23 16.08 0.78
CA THR A 96 -9.53 15.07 -0.24
C THR A 96 -8.29 14.46 -0.89
N ASP A 97 -7.16 15.18 -0.86
CA ASP A 97 -5.85 14.71 -1.31
C ASP A 97 -5.02 14.04 -0.20
N PHE A 98 -5.59 13.81 0.99
CA PHE A 98 -4.92 13.13 2.10
C PHE A 98 -5.19 11.63 2.16
N PHE A 99 -5.91 11.09 1.19
CA PHE A 99 -6.17 9.66 1.12
C PHE A 99 -6.02 9.13 -0.30
N ALA A 100 -5.80 7.84 -0.39
CA ALA A 100 -5.75 7.10 -1.63
C ALA A 100 -6.46 5.76 -1.46
N TYR A 101 -6.58 5.08 -2.59
CA TYR A 101 -7.16 3.77 -2.70
C TYR A 101 -6.21 2.88 -3.48
N VAL A 102 -6.07 1.62 -3.06
CA VAL A 102 -5.46 0.58 -3.87
C VAL A 102 -6.39 -0.62 -3.94
N ASP A 103 -6.50 -1.20 -5.13
CA ASP A 103 -7.29 -2.42 -5.35
C ASP A 103 -6.38 -3.64 -5.19
N MET A 104 -6.87 -4.70 -4.56
CA MET A 104 -6.22 -6.02 -4.46
C MET A 104 -7.11 -7.13 -5.04
N GLY A 105 -8.07 -6.80 -5.89
CA GLY A 105 -9.01 -7.74 -6.49
C GLY A 105 -10.33 -7.73 -5.73
N ASP A 106 -10.46 -8.62 -4.73
CA ASP A 106 -11.70 -8.79 -3.94
C ASP A 106 -11.79 -7.82 -2.74
N ILE A 107 -10.66 -7.17 -2.41
CA ILE A 107 -10.56 -6.19 -1.34
C ILE A 107 -9.84 -4.96 -1.89
N GLY A 108 -10.35 -3.80 -1.54
CA GLY A 108 -9.70 -2.52 -1.73
C GLY A 108 -9.22 -1.98 -0.39
N ILE A 109 -8.20 -1.14 -0.39
CA ILE A 109 -7.69 -0.52 0.84
C ILE A 109 -7.70 0.98 0.64
N TYR A 110 -8.54 1.66 1.40
CA TYR A 110 -8.42 3.09 1.62
C TYR A 110 -7.38 3.34 2.69
N TYR A 111 -6.52 4.31 2.48
CA TYR A 111 -5.49 4.68 3.44
C TYR A 111 -5.10 6.14 3.26
N GLY A 112 -4.47 6.73 4.26
CA GLY A 112 -4.07 8.11 4.16
C GLY A 112 -3.38 8.71 5.37
N TYR A 113 -3.16 10.02 5.28
CA TYR A 113 -2.73 10.86 6.39
C TYR A 113 -3.93 11.34 7.21
N VAL A 114 -3.68 11.56 8.49
CA VAL A 114 -4.63 12.20 9.40
C VAL A 114 -3.88 12.98 10.46
N ASN A 115 -4.45 14.10 10.93
CA ASN A 115 -3.98 14.76 12.14
C ASN A 115 -4.68 14.17 13.39
N PRO A 116 -4.03 13.30 14.17
CA PRO A 116 -4.65 12.65 15.33
C PRO A 116 -4.94 13.63 16.48
N SER A 117 -4.38 14.85 16.45
CA SER A 117 -4.71 15.88 17.45
C SER A 117 -6.08 16.53 17.25
N GLU A 118 -6.64 16.41 16.04
CA GLU A 118 -7.93 17.02 15.67
C GLU A 118 -8.99 15.98 15.30
N ILE A 119 -8.57 14.89 14.66
CA ILE A 119 -9.43 13.77 14.25
C ILE A 119 -9.37 12.67 15.33
N GLU A 120 -10.53 12.19 15.74
CA GLU A 120 -10.73 11.06 16.67
C GLU A 120 -10.78 9.73 15.91
N SER A 121 -11.52 9.71 14.80
CA SER A 121 -11.65 8.51 13.99
C SER A 121 -12.07 8.80 12.56
N ILE A 122 -11.87 7.81 11.71
CA ILE A 122 -12.24 7.83 10.29
C ILE A 122 -13.24 6.73 10.06
N ARG A 123 -14.35 7.06 9.39
CA ARG A 123 -15.48 6.15 9.21
C ARG A 123 -15.79 5.95 7.73
N PHE A 124 -15.91 4.68 7.35
CA PHE A 124 -16.36 4.25 6.04
C PHE A 124 -17.63 3.39 6.20
N GLN A 125 -18.75 3.86 5.65
CA GLN A 125 -20.07 3.25 5.81
C GLN A 125 -20.71 2.94 4.46
N LEU A 126 -21.09 1.69 4.25
CA LEU A 126 -21.95 1.17 3.19
C LEU A 126 -23.24 0.60 3.80
N ASP A 127 -24.23 0.29 2.95
CA ASP A 127 -25.50 -0.30 3.41
C ASP A 127 -25.29 -1.63 4.16
N SER A 128 -24.26 -2.40 3.77
CA SER A 128 -23.94 -3.72 4.32
C SER A 128 -22.78 -3.72 5.33
N PHE A 129 -22.10 -2.59 5.53
CA PHE A 129 -20.82 -2.55 6.23
C PHE A 129 -20.54 -1.19 6.86
N ASP A 130 -20.03 -1.16 8.08
CA ASP A 130 -19.64 0.08 8.76
C ASP A 130 -18.32 -0.16 9.47
N MET A 131 -17.29 0.57 9.09
CA MET A 131 -15.99 0.53 9.75
C MET A 131 -15.55 1.89 10.24
N ILE A 132 -15.04 1.87 11.46
CA ILE A 132 -14.48 3.02 12.15
C ILE A 132 -13.03 2.67 12.51
N HIS A 133 -12.11 3.50 12.09
CA HIS A 133 -10.69 3.43 12.43
C HIS A 133 -10.38 4.53 13.43
N GLU A 134 -10.06 4.17 14.68
CA GLU A 134 -9.62 5.12 15.69
C GLU A 134 -8.22 5.66 15.35
N THR A 135 -8.08 6.98 15.31
CA THR A 135 -6.83 7.62 14.86
C THR A 135 -5.92 7.91 16.05
N SER A 136 -4.97 7.00 16.28
CA SER A 136 -3.90 7.17 17.28
C SER A 136 -2.54 7.50 16.67
N THR A 137 -2.40 7.40 15.36
CA THR A 137 -1.19 7.71 14.60
C THR A 137 -1.49 8.73 13.50
N TYR A 138 -0.45 9.20 12.79
CA TYR A 138 -0.60 10.16 11.70
C TYR A 138 -1.07 9.54 10.38
N TYR A 139 -1.31 8.23 10.37
CA TYR A 139 -1.80 7.47 9.23
C TYR A 139 -3.00 6.61 9.61
N TRP A 140 -3.71 6.12 8.61
CA TRP A 140 -4.85 5.23 8.80
C TRP A 140 -5.03 4.32 7.58
N TYR A 141 -5.77 3.22 7.77
CA TYR A 141 -6.22 2.36 6.67
C TYR A 141 -7.55 1.66 7.02
N ILE A 142 -8.34 1.39 5.99
CA ILE A 142 -9.64 0.72 6.06
C ILE A 142 -9.73 -0.24 4.85
N PRO A 143 -9.70 -1.58 5.07
CA PRO A 143 -10.02 -2.54 4.02
C PRO A 143 -11.51 -2.54 3.70
N VAL A 144 -11.87 -2.55 2.42
CA VAL A 144 -13.26 -2.57 1.94
C VAL A 144 -13.44 -3.72 0.97
N VAL A 145 -14.55 -4.45 1.10
CA VAL A 145 -14.88 -5.53 0.16
C VAL A 145 -15.37 -4.92 -1.15
N THR A 146 -14.83 -5.36 -2.28
CA THR A 146 -15.12 -4.80 -3.63
C THR A 146 -16.22 -5.58 -4.38
N GLU A 147 -17.00 -6.41 -3.68
CA GLU A 147 -17.95 -7.38 -4.27
C GLU A 147 -18.96 -6.77 -5.26
N ASP A 148 -19.25 -5.47 -5.15
CA ASP A 148 -20.00 -4.76 -6.17
C ASP A 148 -19.08 -4.15 -7.22
N LYS A 149 -18.98 -4.83 -8.38
CA LYS A 149 -18.37 -4.30 -9.63
C LYS A 149 -19.04 -3.02 -10.17
N ASN A 150 -20.02 -2.45 -9.44
CA ASN A 150 -20.68 -1.17 -9.69
C ASN A 150 -20.47 -0.14 -8.57
N GLY A 151 -19.65 -0.43 -7.55
CA GLY A 151 -19.40 0.39 -6.36
C GLY A 151 -18.52 1.60 -6.63
N SER A 152 -19.07 2.63 -7.28
CA SER A 152 -18.48 3.97 -7.27
C SER A 152 -18.46 4.49 -5.83
N PHE A 153 -17.30 4.95 -5.35
CA PHE A 153 -17.19 5.70 -4.09
C PHE A 153 -18.29 6.77 -4.02
N GLN A 154 -19.17 6.69 -3.01
CA GLN A 154 -20.16 7.73 -2.77
C GLN A 154 -19.69 8.64 -1.63
N SER A 155 -19.83 9.94 -1.82
CA SER A 155 -19.34 10.96 -0.87
C SER A 155 -19.91 10.79 0.55
N ASN A 156 -21.13 10.32 0.70
CA ASN A 156 -21.77 10.08 2.01
C ASN A 156 -21.23 8.85 2.74
N GLN A 157 -20.47 7.98 2.08
CA GLN A 157 -19.91 6.77 2.67
C GLN A 157 -18.64 7.05 3.47
N PHE A 158 -18.03 8.23 3.31
CA PHE A 158 -16.76 8.55 3.92
C PHE A 158 -16.86 9.81 4.78
N SER A 159 -16.43 9.69 6.04
CA SER A 159 -16.45 10.79 7.00
C SER A 159 -15.31 10.70 7.99
N VAL A 160 -14.98 11.84 8.58
CA VAL A 160 -14.06 11.94 9.71
C VAL A 160 -14.81 12.47 10.92
N ILE A 161 -14.49 11.95 12.09
CA ILE A 161 -15.07 12.34 13.36
C ILE A 161 -13.99 13.12 14.11
N LEU A 162 -14.26 14.39 14.42
CA LEU A 162 -13.35 15.24 15.17
C LEU A 162 -13.34 14.85 16.65
N ASN A 163 -12.27 15.19 17.38
CA ASN A 163 -12.18 15.07 18.85
C ASN A 163 -13.29 15.85 19.61
N SER A 164 -14.01 16.74 18.91
CA SER A 164 -15.20 17.43 19.43
C SER A 164 -16.50 16.63 19.32
N GLY A 165 -16.47 15.45 18.69
CA GLY A 165 -17.64 14.65 18.31
C GLY A 165 -18.35 15.11 17.04
N LYS A 166 -17.87 16.18 16.39
CA LYS A 166 -18.41 16.66 15.11
C LYS A 166 -18.03 15.70 13.97
N ILE A 167 -19.00 15.32 13.16
CA ILE A 167 -18.80 14.48 11.98
C ILE A 167 -18.71 15.37 10.74
N VAL A 168 -17.66 15.22 9.94
CA VAL A 168 -17.46 15.93 8.68
C VAL A 168 -17.39 14.91 7.54
N TYR A 169 -18.27 15.05 6.56
CA TYR A 169 -18.37 14.14 5.42
C TYR A 169 -17.49 14.60 4.26
N TYR A 170 -17.05 13.66 3.43
CA TYR A 170 -16.44 13.98 2.13
C TYR A 170 -17.41 14.86 1.31
N PRO A 171 -16.93 15.89 0.56
CA PRO A 171 -15.54 16.22 0.23
C PRO A 171 -14.82 17.11 1.24
N PHE A 172 -15.28 17.16 2.49
CA PHE A 172 -14.61 17.87 3.59
C PHE A 172 -14.51 19.39 3.38
N GLU A 173 -15.55 20.01 2.81
CA GLU A 173 -15.58 21.46 2.55
C GLU A 173 -15.36 22.29 3.82
N GLU A 174 -15.69 21.73 5.00
CA GLU A 174 -15.53 22.41 6.29
C GLU A 174 -14.08 22.56 6.76
N PHE A 175 -13.11 21.93 6.08
CA PHE A 175 -11.68 22.08 6.35
C PHE A 175 -10.94 22.96 5.32
N GLN A 176 -11.67 23.54 4.34
CA GLN A 176 -11.16 24.46 3.32
C GLN A 176 -11.34 25.92 3.73
#